data_AF-A0A3N5YT16-F1
#
_entry.id   AF-A0A3N5YT16-F1
#
_cell.length_a   1.000
_cell.length_b   1.000
_cell.length_c   1.000
_cell.angle_alpha   90.00
_cell.angle_beta   90.00
_cell.angle_gamma   90.00
#
_symmetry.space_group_name_H-M   'P 1'
#
loop_
_entity.id
_entity.type
_entity.pdbx_description
1 polymer ?
#
loop_
_entity_poly.entity_id
_entity_poly.type
_entity_poly.pdbx_seq_one_letter_code
_entity_poly.pdbx_strand_id
1 'polypeptide(L)' 'LAAAGDGVKTVLLGPSTPLAAEAFGHLPVHFLAGTVPVDREAVFKAVRHGAGTRVIQKYGRKVFLQIKVL' A
#
# COMPACT_ATOMS: atom_id res chain seq x y z
N LEU A 1 -11.98 -10.34 2.88
CA LEU A 1 -12.24 -10.91 1.54
C LEU A 1 -13.42 -11.87 1.56
N ALA A 2 -13.61 -12.67 2.61
CA ALA A 2 -14.78 -13.54 2.75
C ALA A 2 -16.15 -12.84 2.69
N ALA A 3 -16.20 -11.52 2.95
CA ALA A 3 -17.41 -10.70 2.80
C ALA A 3 -17.48 -9.96 1.45
N ALA A 4 -16.47 -10.09 0.58
CA ALA A 4 -16.56 -9.62 -0.79
C ALA A 4 -17.24 -10.69 -1.64
N GLY A 5 -18.08 -10.28 -2.60
CA GLY A 5 -18.72 -11.22 -3.52
C GLY A 5 -17.71 -11.93 -4.42
N ASP A 6 -18.14 -13.07 -4.97
CA ASP A 6 -17.32 -13.85 -5.89
C ASP A 6 -16.95 -13.05 -7.15
N GLY A 7 -15.73 -13.24 -7.64
CA GLY A 7 -15.22 -12.58 -8.86
C GLY A 7 -14.94 -11.08 -8.72
N VAL A 8 -15.10 -10.49 -7.53
CA VAL A 8 -14.82 -9.06 -7.32
C VAL A 8 -13.31 -8.80 -7.31
N LYS A 9 -12.86 -7.82 -8.11
CA LYS A 9 -11.48 -7.30 -8.04
C LYS A 9 -11.25 -6.60 -6.70
N THR A 10 -10.17 -6.95 -6.05
CA THR A 10 -9.85 -6.53 -4.68
C THR A 10 -8.44 -5.94 -4.62
N VAL A 11 -8.28 -4.96 -3.74
CA VAL A 11 -7.01 -4.26 -3.50
C VAL A 11 -6.74 -4.19 -2.01
N LEU A 12 -5.49 -4.43 -1.62
CA LEU A 12 -4.99 -4.00 -0.32
C LEU A 12 -4.38 -2.61 -0.50
N LEU A 13 -4.92 -1.61 0.18
CA LEU A 13 -4.57 -0.21 0.01
C LEU A 13 -4.17 0.43 1.34
N GLY A 14 -3.01 1.09 1.35
CA GLY A 14 -2.60 1.91 2.48
C GLY A 14 -1.10 2.22 2.46
N PRO A 15 -0.66 3.29 3.16
CA PRO A 15 0.77 3.58 3.31
C PRO A 15 1.55 2.42 3.96
N SER A 16 0.87 1.61 4.78
CA SER A 16 1.41 0.43 5.45
C SER A 16 1.28 -0.87 4.64
N THR A 17 0.74 -0.83 3.42
CA THR A 17 0.61 -2.01 2.58
C THR A 17 1.99 -2.51 2.15
N PRO A 18 2.40 -3.73 2.53
CA PRO A 18 3.62 -4.32 2.01
C PRO A 18 3.49 -4.58 0.51
N LEU A 19 4.41 -4.03 -0.29
CA LEU A 19 4.43 -4.19 -1.75
C LEU A 19 5.22 -5.44 -2.16
N ALA A 20 4.91 -6.58 -1.54
CA ALA A 20 5.57 -7.87 -1.76
C ALA A 20 4.53 -8.89 -2.24
N ALA A 21 4.52 -9.18 -3.54
CA ALA A 21 3.47 -9.98 -4.18
C ALA A 21 3.38 -11.41 -3.60
N GLU A 22 4.52 -12.00 -3.29
CA GLU A 22 4.68 -13.34 -2.73
C GLU A 22 3.96 -13.51 -1.38
N ALA A 23 3.91 -12.46 -0.56
CA ALA A 23 3.25 -12.49 0.74
C ALA A 23 1.73 -12.62 0.61
N PHE A 24 1.15 -12.21 -0.51
CA PHE A 24 -0.30 -12.17 -0.75
C PHE A 24 -0.76 -13.19 -1.81
N GLY A 25 0.15 -13.98 -2.38
CA GLY A 25 -0.16 -14.90 -3.49
C GLY A 25 -1.26 -15.92 -3.17
N HIS A 26 -1.41 -16.29 -1.90
CA HIS A 26 -2.43 -17.24 -1.43
C HIS A 26 -3.80 -16.59 -1.15
N LEU A 27 -3.91 -15.26 -1.21
CA LEU A 27 -5.16 -14.54 -0.96
C LEU A 27 -5.82 -14.11 -2.28
N PRO A 28 -7.16 -13.91 -2.30
CA PRO A 28 -7.85 -13.34 -3.45
C PRO A 28 -7.67 -11.82 -3.47
N VAL A 29 -6.42 -11.35 -3.55
CA VAL A 29 -6.03 -9.94 -3.72
C VAL A 29 -5.47 -9.76 -5.13
N HIS A 30 -5.96 -8.77 -5.87
CA HIS A 30 -5.57 -8.53 -7.26
C HIS A 30 -4.52 -7.43 -7.37
N PHE A 31 -4.59 -6.44 -6.47
CA PHE A 31 -3.67 -5.31 -6.45
C PHE A 31 -3.15 -5.05 -5.04
N LEU A 32 -1.89 -4.61 -4.96
CA LEU A 32 -1.30 -3.99 -3.77
C LEU A 32 -1.07 -2.53 -4.09
N ALA A 33 -1.52 -1.61 -3.25
CA ALA A 33 -1.37 -0.18 -3.47
C ALA A 33 -0.91 0.50 -2.19
N GLY A 34 0.08 1.36 -2.31
CA GLY A 34 0.68 2.01 -1.16
C GLY A 34 1.55 3.20 -1.53
N THR A 35 2.37 3.61 -0.58
CA THR A 35 3.25 4.78 -0.72
C THR A 35 4.69 4.35 -0.51
N VAL A 36 5.56 4.66 -1.46
CA VAL A 36 7.01 4.46 -1.32
C VAL A 36 7.65 5.79 -0.91
N PRO A 37 8.36 5.87 0.23
CA PRO A 37 9.17 7.04 0.59
C PRO A 37 10.15 7.40 -0.52
N VAL A 38 10.15 8.66 -0.97
CA VAL A 38 11.11 9.16 -1.97
C VAL A 38 12.09 10.19 -1.37
N ASP A 39 11.70 10.85 -0.27
CA ASP A 39 12.58 11.70 0.54
C ASP A 39 12.71 11.10 1.94
N ARG A 40 13.82 10.41 2.16
CA ARG A 40 14.12 9.71 3.41
C ARG A 40 14.12 10.65 4.61
N GLU A 41 14.82 11.78 4.51
CA GLU A 41 15.04 12.68 5.65
C GLU A 41 13.74 13.39 6.05
N ALA A 42 12.96 13.83 5.06
CA ALA A 42 11.68 14.45 5.33
C ALA A 42 10.67 13.46 5.92
N VAL A 43 10.64 12.20 5.45
CA VAL A 43 9.81 11.14 6.04
C VAL A 43 10.21 10.88 7.49
N PHE A 44 11.50 10.68 7.78
CA PHE A 44 11.94 10.45 9.17
C PHE A 44 11.59 11.63 10.08
N LYS A 45 11.77 12.87 9.62
CA LYS A 45 11.37 14.05 10.37
C LYS A 45 9.87 14.05 10.66
N ALA A 46 9.03 13.79 9.66
CA ALA A 46 7.58 13.76 9.82
C ALA A 46 7.11 12.66 10.79
N VAL A 47 7.71 11.47 10.72
CA VAL A 47 7.41 10.34 11.62
C VAL A 47 7.80 10.68 13.06
N ARG A 48 9.01 11.19 13.31
CA ARG A 48 9.49 11.55 14.67
C ARG A 48 8.59 12.57 15.38
N HIS A 49 7.89 13.41 14.62
CA HIS A 49 6.98 14.43 15.16
C HIS A 49 5.51 13.99 15.17
N GLY A 50 5.21 12.73 14.84
CA GLY A 50 3.83 12.23 14.81
C GLY A 50 2.93 12.97 13.82
N ALA A 51 3.48 13.53 12.74
CA ALA A 51 2.76 14.44 11.83
C ALA A 51 1.61 13.78 11.04
N GLY A 52 1.52 12.45 11.09
CA GLY A 52 0.46 11.66 10.48
C GLY A 52 0.56 11.52 8.96
N THR A 53 -0.31 10.65 8.41
CA THR A 53 -0.29 10.24 7.00
C THR A 53 -0.41 11.42 6.03
N ARG A 54 -1.19 12.45 6.36
CA ARG A 54 -1.43 13.62 5.49
C ARG A 54 -0.13 14.38 5.18
N VAL A 55 0.80 14.41 6.13
CA VAL A 55 2.12 15.04 5.96
C VAL A 55 3.10 14.05 5.35
N ILE A 56 3.19 12.83 5.89
CA ILE A 56 4.14 11.81 5.43
C ILE A 56 3.99 11.51 3.93
N GLN A 57 2.76 11.45 3.41
CA GLN A 57 2.51 11.13 2.00
C GLN A 57 3.03 12.20 1.01
N LYS A 58 3.34 13.42 1.46
CA LYS A 58 3.95 14.46 0.60
C LYS A 58 5.39 14.13 0.22
N TYR A 59 6.05 13.30 1.02
CA TYR A 59 7.43 12.87 0.85
C TYR A 59 7.52 11.44 0.28
N GLY A 60 6.41 10.94 -0.27
CA GLY A 60 6.31 9.62 -0.86
C GLY A 60 5.61 9.66 -2.22
N ARG A 61 5.73 8.57 -2.96
CA ARG A 61 5.06 8.34 -4.24
C ARG A 61 4.01 7.24 -4.08
N LYS A 62 2.79 7.49 -4.55
CA LYS A 62 1.76 6.45 -4.67
C LYS A 62 2.16 5.47 -5.77
N VAL A 63 2.11 4.20 -5.45
CA VAL A 63 2.42 3.12 -6.39
C VAL A 63 1.39 2.00 -6.23
N PHE A 64 1.25 1.19 -7.27
CA PHE A 64 0.46 -0.03 -7.21
C PHE A 64 1.17 -1.15 -7.97
N LEU A 65 0.89 -2.39 -7.56
CA LEU A 65 1.35 -3.62 -8.18
C LEU A 65 0.13 -4.48 -8.48
N GLN A 66 0.03 -4.99 -9.70
CA GLN A 66 -0.91 -6.03 -10.03
C GLN A 66 -0.26 -7.39 -9.72
N ILE A 67 -0.94 -8.23 -8.94
CA ILE A 67 -0.38 -9.52 -8.48
C ILE A 67 -1.18 -10.73 -8.96
N LYS A 68 -2.37 -10.52 -9.55
CA LYS A 68 -3.18 -11.55 -10.20
C LYS A 68 -3.89 -10.99 -11.44
N VAL A 69 -4.16 -11.86 -12.41
CA VAL A 69 -5.08 -11.60 -13.53
C VAL A 69 -6.43 -12.21 -13.16
N LEU A 70 -7.54 -11.60 -13.59
CA LEU A 70 -8.88 -12.19 -13.42
C LEU A 70 -9.02 -13.47 -14.24
#